data_AF-A0A914LAP8-F1
#
_entry.id   AF-A0A914LAP8-F1
#
_cell.length_a   1.000
_cell.length_b   1.000
_cell.length_c   1.000
_cell.angle_alpha   90.00
_cell.angle_beta   90.00
_cell.angle_gamma   90.00
#
_symmetry.space_group_name_H-M   'P 1'
#
loop_
_entity.id
_entity.type
_entity.pdbx_description
1 polymer ?
#
loop_
_entity_poly.entity_id
_entity_poly.type
_entity_poly.pdbx_seq_one_letter_code
_entity_poly.pdbx_strand_id
1 'polypeptide(L)'
;MPIMPFLVFGIGVDNAFLLIHSWRKWALIEQRELNENKENNQRIDTFAQRMSNVFGEMGSSIAITSLTNGIAFGVGIFSPSSLMSNFCLCTSIAIFLVFFI
;
A
#
# COMPACT_ATOMS: atom_id res chain seq x y z
N MET A 1 10.93 -14.32 18.28
CA MET A 1 10.60 -12.94 17.87
C MET A 1 9.10 -12.78 17.68
N PRO A 2 8.32 -12.64 18.77
CA PRO A 2 6.86 -12.56 18.67
C PRO A 2 6.34 -11.24 18.06
N ILE A 3 7.15 -10.18 18.08
CA ILE A 3 6.78 -8.85 17.60
C ILE A 3 6.85 -8.71 16.06
N MET A 4 7.67 -9.52 15.39
CA MET A 4 7.86 -9.46 13.93
C MET A 4 6.55 -9.60 13.14
N PRO A 5 5.70 -10.62 13.38
CA PRO A 5 4.44 -10.75 12.65
C PRO A 5 3.48 -9.60 12.92
N PHE A 6 3.43 -9.09 14.15
CA PHE A 6 2.57 -7.95 14.48
C PHE A 6 3.01 -6.67 13.75
N LEU A 7 4.32 -6.44 13.65
CA LEU A 7 4.89 -5.29 12.95
C LEU A 7 4.59 -5.33 11.45
N VAL A 8 4.84 -6.47 10.79
CA VAL A 8 4.58 -6.64 9.36
C VAL A 8 3.08 -6.53 9.08
N PHE A 9 2.23 -7.10 9.94
CA PHE A 9 0.79 -6.98 9.82
C PHE A 9 0.32 -5.53 9.96
N GLY A 10 0.88 -4.77 10.90
CA GLY A 10 0.58 -3.34 11.06
C GLY A 10 0.88 -2.54 9.79
N ILE A 11 2.03 -2.78 9.16
CA ILE A 11 2.40 -2.12 7.90
C ILE A 11 1.45 -2.52 6.76
N GLY A 12 1.11 -3.80 6.65
CA GLY A 12 0.18 -4.29 5.62
C GLY A 12 -1.23 -3.72 5.78
N VAL A 13 -1.74 -3.65 7.01
CA VAL A 13 -3.05 -3.08 7.31
C VAL A 13 -3.10 -1.59 6.99
N ASP A 14 -2.05 -0.83 7.32
CA ASP A 14 -1.95 0.60 6.99
C ASP A 14 -2.08 0.84 5.46
N ASN A 15 -1.32 0.09 4.66
CA ASN A 15 -1.40 0.15 3.20
C ASN A 15 -2.79 -0.25 2.67
N ALA A 16 -3.43 -1.26 3.26
CA ALA A 16 -4.77 -1.69 2.89
C ALA A 16 -5.84 -0.63 3.21
N PHE A 17 -5.70 0.08 4.34
CA PHE A 17 -6.57 1.20 4.69
C PHE A 17 -6.39 2.40 3.75
N LEU A 18 -5.16 2.70 3.31
CA LEU A 18 -4.92 3.72 2.29
C LEU A 18 -5.60 3.37 0.96
N LEU A 19 -5.50 2.10 0.52
CA LEU A 19 -6.18 1.63 -0.69
C LEU A 19 -7.70 1.73 -0.57
N ILE A 20 -8.29 1.26 0.54
CA ILE A 20 -9.76 1.30 0.72
C ILE A 20 -10.27 2.74 0.82
N HIS A 21 -9.52 3.62 1.47
CA HIS A 21 -9.87 5.03 1.60
C HIS A 21 -9.95 5.70 0.22
N SER A 22 -8.92 5.50 -0.59
CA SER A 22 -8.82 6.11 -1.92
C SER A 22 -9.77 5.47 -2.92
N TRP A 23 -10.00 4.17 -2.82
CA TRP A 23 -11.05 3.49 -3.57
C TRP A 23 -12.42 4.10 -3.31
N ARG A 24 -12.76 4.37 -2.05
CA ARG A 24 -14.02 5.02 -1.67
C ARG A 24 -14.09 6.46 -2.19
N LYS A 25 -13.00 7.23 -2.11
CA LYS A 25 -12.91 8.59 -2.66
C LYS A 25 -13.21 8.61 -4.16
N TRP A 26 -12.55 7.75 -4.94
CA TRP A 26 -12.74 7.67 -6.39
C TRP A 26 -14.12 7.11 -6.77
N ALA A 27 -14.66 6.16 -6.03
CA ALA A 27 -16.02 5.65 -6.25
C ALA A 27 -17.09 6.74 -6.07
N LEU A 28 -16.90 7.69 -5.14
CA LEU A 28 -17.81 8.82 -4.94
C LEU A 28 -17.69 9.86 -6.06
N ILE A 29 -16.47 10.13 -6.55
CA ILE A 29 -16.22 11.05 -7.68
C ILE A 29 -16.87 10.50 -8.95
N GLU A 30 -16.65 9.22 -9.24
CA GLU A 30 -17.21 8.50 -10.38
C GLU A 30 -18.75 8.50 -10.38
N GLN A 31 -19.39 8.32 -9.21
CA GLN A 31 -20.85 8.43 -9.10
C GLN A 31 -21.36 9.86 -9.36
N ARG A 32 -20.57 10.88 -9.06
CA ARG A 32 -20.95 12.28 -9.31
C ARG A 32 -20.90 12.58 -10.80
N GLU A 33 -19.81 12.20 -11.47
CA GLU A 33 -19.62 12.37 -12.91
C GLU A 33 -20.64 11.57 -13.74
N LEU A 34 -21.01 10.35 -13.31
CA LEU A 34 -22.05 9.55 -13.95
C LEU A 34 -23.45 10.16 -13.85
N ASN A 35 -23.77 10.87 -12.76
CA ASN A 35 -25.06 11.55 -12.62
C ASN A 35 -25.16 12.80 -13.52
N GLU A 36 -24.04 13.44 -13.83
CA GLU A 36 -23.98 14.57 -14.77
C GLU A 36 -23.95 14.11 -16.25
N ASN A 37 -23.31 12.98 -16.58
CA ASN A 37 -23.18 12.47 -17.96
C ASN A 37 -24.24 11.42 -18.38
N LYS A 38 -25.34 11.30 -17.63
CA LYS A 38 -26.39 10.28 -17.82
C LYS A 38 -27.10 10.31 -19.18
N GLU A 39 -26.85 11.32 -20.01
CA GLU A 39 -27.42 11.47 -21.36
C GLU A 39 -26.72 10.60 -22.42
N ASN A 40 -25.44 10.23 -22.22
CA ASN A 40 -24.70 9.41 -23.18
C ASN A 40 -24.54 7.97 -22.65
N ASN A 41 -25.22 7.02 -23.30
CA ASN A 41 -25.30 5.60 -22.98
C ASN A 41 -23.98 4.84 -23.21
N GLN A 42 -22.88 5.29 -22.60
CA GLN A 42 -21.57 4.67 -22.71
C GLN A 42 -21.29 3.89 -21.42
N ARG A 43 -21.49 2.56 -21.47
CA ARG A 43 -21.03 1.65 -20.42
C ARG A 43 -19.52 1.56 -20.48
N ILE A 44 -18.85 2.51 -19.85
CA ILE A 44 -17.41 2.45 -19.60
C ILE A 44 -17.20 1.40 -18.50
N ASP A 45 -16.23 0.50 -18.70
CA ASP A 45 -15.77 -0.47 -17.69
C ASP A 45 -15.12 0.27 -16.50
N THR A 46 -15.99 0.91 -15.72
CA THR A 46 -15.72 1.85 -14.63
C THR A 46 -14.80 1.23 -13.57
N PHE A 47 -14.93 -0.08 -13.34
CA PHE A 47 -14.08 -0.78 -12.38
C PHE A 47 -12.59 -0.76 -12.74
N ALA A 48 -12.23 -1.07 -13.99
CA ALA A 48 -10.83 -1.16 -14.40
C ALA A 48 -10.17 0.23 -14.43
N GLN A 49 -10.90 1.24 -14.92
CA GLN A 49 -10.44 2.62 -14.92
C GLN A 49 -10.30 3.19 -13.51
N ARG A 50 -11.27 2.90 -12.62
CA ARG A 50 -11.15 3.26 -11.20
C ARG A 50 -9.95 2.60 -10.54
N MET A 51 -9.72 1.31 -10.81
CA MET A 51 -8.56 0.59 -10.28
C MET A 51 -7.26 1.20 -10.77
N SER A 52 -7.16 1.56 -12.05
CA SER A 52 -5.97 2.21 -12.59
C SER A 52 -5.72 3.58 -11.95
N ASN A 53 -6.74 4.41 -11.76
CA ASN A 53 -6.59 5.71 -11.09
C ASN A 53 -6.19 5.57 -9.62
N VAL A 54 -6.83 4.64 -8.90
CA VAL A 54 -6.52 4.38 -7.47
C VAL A 54 -5.11 3.85 -7.32
N PHE A 55 -4.67 2.91 -8.17
CA PHE A 55 -3.29 2.42 -8.18
C PHE A 55 -2.29 3.51 -8.60
N GLY A 56 -2.66 4.39 -9.53
CA GLY A 56 -1.81 5.51 -9.93
C GLY A 56 -1.54 6.48 -8.79
N GLU A 57 -2.57 6.86 -8.02
CA GLU A 57 -2.40 7.75 -6.87
C GLU A 57 -1.77 7.03 -5.68
N MET A 58 -2.33 5.88 -5.26
CA MET A 58 -1.91 5.20 -4.03
C MET A 58 -0.65 4.36 -4.17
N GLY A 59 -0.34 3.89 -5.37
CA GLY A 59 0.88 3.12 -5.63
C GLY A 59 2.13 3.91 -5.27
N SER A 60 2.13 5.23 -5.53
CA SER A 60 3.24 6.12 -5.14
C SER A 60 3.40 6.20 -3.62
N SER A 61 2.31 6.36 -2.87
CA SER A 61 2.32 6.39 -1.40
C SER A 61 2.78 5.08 -0.80
N ILE A 62 2.26 3.94 -1.28
CA ILE A 62 2.66 2.60 -0.80
C ILE A 62 4.14 2.35 -1.09
N ALA A 63 4.64 2.76 -2.26
CA ALA A 63 6.06 2.65 -2.59
C ALA A 63 6.94 3.47 -1.64
N ILE A 64 6.56 4.70 -1.31
CA ILE A 64 7.30 5.54 -0.36
C ILE A 64 7.32 4.92 1.04
N THR A 65 6.17 4.43 1.52
CA THR A 65 6.07 3.77 2.84
C THR A 65 6.93 2.51 2.90
N SER A 66 6.84 1.64 1.89
CA SER A 66 7.63 0.41 1.81
C SER A 66 9.13 0.70 1.69
N LEU A 67 9.52 1.71 0.89
CA LEU A 67 10.91 2.13 0.75
C LEU A 67 11.48 2.66 2.07
N THR A 68 10.74 3.53 2.75
CA THR A 68 11.19 4.12 4.02
C THR A 68 11.33 3.05 5.10
N ASN A 69 10.36 2.12 5.20
CA ASN A 69 10.47 0.97 6.09
C ASN A 69 11.67 0.08 5.73
N GLY A 70 11.87 -0.23 4.45
CA GLY A 70 13.02 -0.99 3.97
C GLY A 70 14.36 -0.36 4.39
N ILE A 71 14.50 0.97 4.26
CA ILE A 71 15.69 1.71 4.70
C ILE A 71 15.85 1.66 6.22
N ALA A 72 14.76 1.84 6.98
CA ALA A 72 14.80 1.81 8.45
C ALA A 72 15.29 0.44 8.97
N PHE A 73 14.79 -0.66 8.41
CA PHE A 73 15.28 -2.00 8.74
C PHE A 73 16.68 -2.25 8.19
N GLY A 74 17.02 -1.73 7.00
CA GLY A 74 18.36 -1.80 6.43
C GLY A 74 19.43 -1.19 7.36
N VAL A 75 19.15 -0.01 7.93
CA VAL A 75 20.02 0.61 8.95
C VAL A 75 20.04 -0.22 10.22
N GLY A 76 18.91 -0.82 10.61
CA GLY A 76 18.80 -1.71 11.77
C GLY A 76 19.68 -2.98 11.69
N ILE A 77 20.05 -3.43 10.48
CA ILE A 77 20.98 -4.56 10.28
C ILE A 77 22.38 -4.21 10.79
N PHE A 78 22.81 -2.94 10.68
CA PHE A 78 24.13 -2.48 11.12
C PHE A 78 24.24 -2.34 12.66
N SER A 79 23.14 -2.55 13.39
CA SER A 79 23.13 -2.47 14.85
C SER A 79 24.10 -3.49 15.47
N PRO A 80 24.90 -3.10 16.50
CA PRO A 80 25.87 -3.98 17.15
C PRO A 80 25.23 -5.14 17.96
N SER A 81 23.90 -5.15 18.10
CA SER A 81 23.18 -6.23 18.77
C SER A 81 22.74 -7.31 17.78
N SER A 82 23.29 -8.53 17.93
CA SER A 82 22.99 -9.68 17.07
C SER A 82 21.51 -10.06 17.02
N LEU A 83 20.75 -9.77 18.09
CA LEU A 83 19.31 -10.02 18.12
C LEU A 83 18.53 -9.04 17.23
N MET A 84 18.91 -7.75 17.24
CA MET A 84 18.28 -6.73 16.41
C MET A 84 18.66 -6.86 14.94
N SER A 85 19.91 -7.22 14.65
CA SER A 85 20.36 -7.41 13.27
C SER A 85 19.60 -8.54 12.56
N ASN A 86 19.45 -9.71 13.21
CA ASN A 86 18.64 -10.82 12.67
C ASN A 86 17.14 -10.46 12.54
N PHE A 87 16.61 -9.63 13.44
CA PHE A 87 15.22 -9.15 13.36
C PHE A 87 15.01 -8.30 12.11
N CYS A 88 15.91 -7.34 11.91
CA CYS A 88 15.83 -6.39 10.83
C CYS A 88 16.04 -7.06 9.47
N LEU A 89 16.92 -8.06 9.38
CA LEU A 89 17.11 -8.86 8.17
C LEU A 89 15.80 -9.58 7.77
N CYS A 90 15.19 -10.34 8.68
CA CYS A 90 13.94 -11.05 8.41
C CYS A 90 12.80 -10.09 8.05
N THR A 91 12.69 -8.97 8.77
CA THR A 91 11.65 -7.96 8.54
C THR A 91 11.84 -7.24 7.20
N SER A 92 13.08 -6.93 6.82
CA SER A 92 13.43 -6.33 5.54
C SER A 92 13.02 -7.23 4.36
N ILE A 93 13.32 -8.53 4.44
CA ILE A 93 12.90 -9.51 3.42
C ILE A 93 11.37 -9.61 3.36
N ALA A 94 10.68 -9.64 4.51
CA ALA A 94 9.22 -9.70 4.56
C ALA A 94 8.58 -8.47 3.90
N ILE A 95 9.09 -7.27 4.16
CA ILE A 95 8.58 -6.03 3.54
C ILE A 95 8.85 -6.01 2.05
N PHE A 96 10.01 -6.52 1.60
CA PHE A 96 10.32 -6.63 0.18
C PHE A 96 9.33 -7.56 -0.54
N LEU A 97 8.97 -8.69 0.08
CA LEU A 97 7.93 -9.58 -0.44
C LEU A 97 6.55 -8.92 -0.45
N VAL A 98 6.17 -8.21 0.62
CA VAL A 98 4.87 -7.50 0.71
C VAL A 98 4.76 -6.35 -0.29
N PHE A 99 5.87 -5.72 -0.68
CA PHE A 99 5.85 -4.69 -1.72
C PHE A 99 5.67 -5.27 -3.13
N PHE A 100 6.17 -6.48 -3.38
CA PHE A 100 6.07 -7.13 -4.69
C PHE A 100 4.75 -7.89 -4.89
N ILE A 101 4.13 -8.35 -3.79
CA ILE A 101 2.82 -9.03 -3.78
C ILE A 101 1.67 -8.01 -3.86
#